data_AF-A0A0E0PI76-F1
#
_entry.id   AF-A0A0E0PI76-F1
#
_cell.length_a   1.000
_cell.length_b   1.000
_cell.length_c   1.000
_cell.angle_alpha   90.00
_cell.angle_beta   90.00
_cell.angle_gamma   90.00
#
_symmetry.space_group_name_H-M   'P 1'
#
loop_
_entity.id
_entity.type
_entity.pdbx_description
1 polymer ?
#
loop_
_entity_poly.entity_id
_entity_poly.type
_entity_poly.pdbx_seq_one_letter_code
_entity_poly.pdbx_strand_id
1 'polypeptide(L)'
;MMRARWAAGMLRRASSGEASLAARAVFARGFLGLNMKASKETIEKKEKDKARLMDEMSRGYFADIAEIRKNGGKLATANKIIIPEIAAVKFPDLSVKSPDGRTVNLPLVAPPRNDDPQTGNTVDTQNDDCKAGDMVVPDASLVCLSFRASSQKMAETWSLPFLDAFSSAGNIQVYEVSFIDSWLLSSSPVRQVFLKVMTKSNNPQRHAVYAFGDHYYFRKKLHILNLLTGYIYLVDRLGRVRWQGFGSATQEELSSLTACTSILLDGK
;
A
#
# COMPACT_ATOMS: atom_id res chain seq x y z
N MET A 1 -30.94 58.92 26.57
CA MET A 1 -31.24 58.51 27.97
C MET A 1 -32.68 58.03 28.04
N MET A 2 -32.93 56.72 28.08
CA MET A 2 -34.23 56.18 28.47
C MET A 2 -34.13 54.67 28.72
N ARG A 3 -34.80 54.23 29.79
CA ARG A 3 -35.26 52.86 30.14
C ARG A 3 -34.32 51.96 30.94
N ALA A 4 -34.32 52.17 32.26
CA ALA A 4 -34.21 51.08 33.23
C ALA A 4 -35.63 50.71 33.69
N ARG A 5 -36.12 49.53 33.26
CA ARG A 5 -37.36 48.92 33.75
C ARG A 5 -37.04 47.49 34.19
N TRP A 6 -37.36 47.21 35.45
CA TRP A 6 -38.06 46.01 35.91
C TRP A 6 -37.48 44.63 35.56
N ALA A 7 -36.96 43.94 36.59
CA ALA A 7 -37.29 42.53 36.87
C ALA A 7 -36.74 42.08 38.24
N ALA A 8 -37.20 42.71 39.32
CA ALA A 8 -37.25 42.06 40.62
C ALA A 8 -38.54 41.23 40.65
N GLY A 9 -38.45 39.94 40.33
CA GLY A 9 -39.65 39.11 40.27
C GLY A 9 -39.46 37.75 39.63
N MET A 10 -38.53 36.93 40.11
CA MET A 10 -38.57 35.49 39.86
C MET A 10 -37.83 34.67 40.92
N LEU A 11 -38.05 35.00 42.19
CA LEU A 11 -37.62 34.17 43.32
C LEU A 11 -38.84 33.69 44.12
N ARG A 12 -39.66 32.82 43.52
CA ARG A 12 -40.55 31.86 44.21
C ARG A 12 -41.39 31.06 43.19
N ARG A 13 -40.91 29.86 42.84
CA ARG A 13 -41.66 28.60 42.65
C ARG A 13 -40.87 27.67 41.74
N ALA A 14 -40.18 26.71 42.33
CA ALA A 14 -39.93 25.39 41.74
C ALA A 14 -39.27 24.49 42.80
N SER A 15 -40.06 24.09 43.80
CA SER A 15 -39.79 22.84 44.51
C SER A 15 -40.44 21.71 43.71
N SER A 16 -39.71 21.13 42.78
CA SER A 16 -39.98 19.79 42.24
C SER A 16 -38.66 19.20 41.75
N GLY A 17 -37.93 18.58 42.68
CA GLY A 17 -36.55 18.14 42.54
C GLY A 17 -36.31 16.89 41.70
N GLU A 18 -37.29 16.37 40.95
CA GLU A 18 -37.15 15.09 40.24
C GLU A 18 -36.71 15.23 38.78
N ALA A 19 -37.12 16.30 38.07
CA ALA A 19 -36.74 16.51 36.66
C ALA A 19 -35.25 16.89 36.47
N SER A 20 -34.61 17.44 37.50
CA SER A 20 -33.20 17.87 37.49
C SER A 20 -32.24 16.67 37.64
N LEU A 21 -32.62 15.64 38.39
CA LEU A 21 -31.77 14.47 38.63
C LEU A 21 -31.75 13.51 37.44
N ALA A 22 -32.88 13.29 36.77
CA ALA A 22 -32.97 12.42 35.60
C ALA A 22 -32.19 13.01 34.39
N ALA A 23 -32.32 14.31 34.12
CA ALA A 23 -31.56 14.97 33.06
C ALA A 23 -30.05 14.98 33.34
N ARG A 24 -29.65 15.17 34.61
CA ARG A 24 -28.23 15.08 35.04
C ARG A 24 -27.69 13.65 34.96
N ALA A 25 -28.49 12.63 35.24
CA ALA A 25 -28.10 11.22 35.15
C ALA A 25 -27.92 10.75 33.70
N VAL A 26 -28.77 11.22 32.77
CA VAL A 26 -28.64 10.93 31.34
C VAL A 26 -27.39 11.60 30.75
N PHE A 27 -27.12 12.85 31.12
CA PHE A 27 -25.91 13.56 30.68
C PHE A 27 -24.62 12.94 31.28
N ALA A 28 -24.65 12.55 32.55
CA ALA A 28 -23.51 11.88 33.21
C ALA A 28 -23.21 10.50 32.61
N ARG A 29 -24.25 9.71 32.25
CA ARG A 29 -24.07 8.42 31.56
C ARG A 29 -23.50 8.58 30.16
N GLY A 30 -23.92 9.60 29.41
CA GLY A 30 -23.35 9.91 28.09
C GLY A 30 -21.88 10.33 28.16
N PHE A 31 -21.53 11.19 29.10
CA PHE A 31 -20.16 11.70 29.29
C PHE A 31 -19.18 10.63 29.81
N LEU A 32 -19.60 9.80 30.79
CA LEU A 32 -18.78 8.66 31.24
C LEU A 32 -18.59 7.63 30.11
N GLY A 33 -19.62 7.36 29.31
CA GLY A 33 -19.54 6.44 28.17
C GLY A 33 -18.56 6.91 27.09
N LEU A 34 -18.49 8.22 26.81
CA LEU A 34 -17.55 8.80 25.86
C LEU A 34 -16.10 8.74 26.36
N ASN A 35 -15.86 9.08 27.64
CA ASN A 35 -14.52 8.95 28.25
C ASN A 35 -14.06 7.50 28.31
N MET A 36 -14.96 6.57 28.64
CA MET A 36 -14.62 5.14 28.69
C MET A 36 -14.32 4.59 27.29
N LYS A 37 -15.07 4.98 26.25
CA LYS A 37 -14.78 4.63 24.86
C LYS A 37 -13.44 5.21 24.38
N ALA A 38 -13.19 6.50 24.62
CA ALA A 38 -11.91 7.13 24.28
C ALA A 38 -10.73 6.49 25.02
N SER A 39 -10.91 6.11 26.29
CA SER A 39 -9.88 5.40 27.05
C SER A 39 -9.63 3.98 26.52
N LYS A 40 -10.70 3.26 26.14
CA LYS A 40 -10.63 1.92 25.57
C LYS A 40 -9.95 1.93 24.19
N GLU A 41 -10.30 2.88 23.33
CA GLU A 41 -9.65 3.11 22.04
C GLU A 41 -8.15 3.44 22.22
N THR A 42 -7.81 4.24 23.23
CA THR A 42 -6.41 4.58 23.53
C THR A 42 -5.62 3.37 24.05
N ILE A 43 -6.24 2.51 24.86
CA ILE A 43 -5.63 1.28 25.37
C ILE A 43 -5.45 0.27 24.23
N GLU A 44 -6.49 0.03 23.43
CA GLU A 44 -6.42 -0.85 22.27
C GLU A 44 -5.38 -0.39 21.25
N LYS A 45 -5.29 0.93 21.02
CA LYS A 45 -4.25 1.50 20.15
C LYS A 45 -2.85 1.27 20.74
N LYS A 46 -2.66 1.52 22.04
CA LYS A 46 -1.39 1.26 22.73
C LYS A 46 -1.01 -0.23 22.71
N GLU A 47 -1.96 -1.13 22.85
CA GLU A 47 -1.71 -2.58 22.78
C GLU A 47 -1.37 -3.02 21.36
N LYS A 48 -2.07 -2.51 20.34
CA LYS A 48 -1.72 -2.73 18.93
C LYS A 48 -0.34 -2.18 18.59
N ASP A 49 -0.02 -0.97 19.06
CA ASP A 49 1.29 -0.36 18.86
C ASP A 49 2.39 -1.15 19.57
N LYS A 50 2.14 -1.63 20.80
CA LYS A 50 3.05 -2.53 21.51
C LYS A 50 3.25 -3.86 20.80
N ALA A 51 2.18 -4.48 20.29
CA ALA A 51 2.26 -5.72 19.53
C ALA A 51 3.05 -5.53 18.23
N ARG A 52 2.82 -4.41 17.53
CA ARG A 52 3.59 -4.01 16.34
C ARG A 52 5.07 -3.82 16.68
N LEU A 53 5.37 -3.04 17.71
CA LEU A 53 6.74 -2.79 18.17
C LEU A 53 7.43 -4.09 18.59
N MET A 54 6.73 -4.99 19.28
CA MET A 54 7.27 -6.29 19.68
C MET A 54 7.55 -7.18 18.48
N ASP A 55 6.67 -7.23 17.49
CA ASP A 55 6.88 -7.97 16.24
C ASP A 55 8.06 -7.40 15.45
N GLU A 56 8.19 -6.07 15.34
CA GLU A 56 9.33 -5.42 14.71
C GLU A 56 10.64 -5.61 15.49
N MET A 57 10.60 -5.54 16.82
CA MET A 57 11.79 -5.76 17.67
C MET A 57 12.21 -7.23 17.74
N SER A 58 11.26 -8.17 17.63
CA SER A 58 11.57 -9.61 17.55
C SER A 58 12.39 -9.94 16.30
N ARG A 59 12.34 -9.07 15.29
CA ARG A 59 12.94 -9.25 13.98
C ARG A 59 14.10 -8.28 13.78
N GLY A 60 15.12 -8.44 14.61
CA GLY A 60 16.36 -7.70 14.45
C GLY A 60 17.00 -7.94 13.08
N TYR A 61 17.70 -6.93 12.58
CA TYR A 61 18.54 -6.98 11.37
C TYR A 61 19.46 -8.22 11.29
N PHE A 62 19.89 -8.73 12.43
CA PHE A 62 20.71 -9.95 12.53
C PHE A 62 19.96 -11.23 12.15
N ALA A 63 18.64 -11.31 12.38
CA ALA A 63 17.83 -12.45 11.96
C ALA A 63 17.72 -12.51 10.42
N ASP A 64 17.49 -11.36 9.78
CA ASP A 64 17.44 -11.24 8.32
C ASP A 64 18.78 -11.66 7.67
N ILE A 65 19.90 -11.26 8.26
CA ILE A 65 21.24 -11.68 7.80
C ILE A 65 21.45 -13.18 8.01
N ALA A 66 21.06 -13.71 9.18
CA ALA A 66 21.24 -15.12 9.50
C ALA A 66 20.44 -16.02 8.55
N GLU A 67 19.21 -15.62 8.19
CA GLU A 67 18.35 -16.34 7.25
C GLU A 67 18.95 -16.37 5.84
N ILE A 68 19.42 -15.21 5.34
CA ILE A 68 20.11 -15.12 4.04
C ILE A 68 21.38 -15.98 4.06
N ARG A 69 22.18 -15.92 5.14
CA ARG A 69 23.41 -16.71 5.25
C ARG A 69 23.13 -18.21 5.29
N LYS A 70 22.08 -18.64 5.99
CA LYS A 70 21.69 -20.05 6.12
C LYS A 70 21.22 -20.63 4.80
N ASN A 71 20.54 -19.81 3.98
CA ASN A 71 19.93 -20.24 2.74
C ASN A 71 20.77 -19.86 1.50
N GLY A 72 22.08 -19.66 1.67
CA GLY A 72 23.02 -19.45 0.56
C GLY A 72 22.82 -18.14 -0.22
N GLY A 73 22.26 -17.11 0.41
CA GLY A 73 22.02 -15.80 -0.21
C GLY A 73 20.59 -15.56 -0.68
N LYS A 74 19.67 -16.53 -0.55
CA LYS A 74 18.26 -16.43 -0.97
C LYS A 74 17.30 -16.80 0.14
N LEU A 75 16.05 -16.33 0.10
CA LEU A 75 15.04 -16.75 1.08
C LEU A 75 14.42 -18.10 0.74
N ALA A 76 14.00 -18.25 -0.51
CA ALA A 76 13.39 -19.45 -1.07
C ALA A 76 13.65 -19.49 -2.57
N THR A 77 13.48 -20.67 -3.17
CA THR A 77 13.52 -20.83 -4.63
C THR A 77 12.29 -20.18 -5.25
N ALA A 78 12.45 -19.51 -6.40
CA ALA A 78 11.31 -18.97 -7.13
C ALA A 78 10.36 -20.07 -7.64
N ASN A 79 9.13 -19.69 -7.97
CA ASN A 79 8.15 -20.62 -8.51
C ASN A 79 8.62 -21.18 -9.86
N LYS A 80 8.59 -22.51 -10.02
CA LYS A 80 8.95 -23.14 -11.30
C LYS A 80 7.80 -23.14 -12.31
N ILE A 81 6.57 -23.11 -11.81
CA ILE A 81 5.35 -23.16 -12.60
C ILE A 81 4.47 -21.95 -12.29
N ILE A 82 3.65 -21.58 -13.25
CA ILE A 82 2.68 -20.51 -13.07
C ILE A 82 1.63 -20.91 -12.02
N ILE A 83 1.30 -19.98 -11.13
CA ILE A 83 0.21 -20.16 -10.17
C ILE A 83 -1.11 -20.14 -10.96
N PRO A 84 -1.98 -21.14 -10.79
CA PRO A 84 -3.27 -21.16 -11.45
C PRO A 84 -4.18 -20.09 -10.89
N GLU A 85 -5.14 -19.65 -11.70
CA GLU A 85 -6.05 -18.55 -11.39
C GLU A 85 -6.78 -18.70 -10.05
N ILE A 86 -7.28 -19.92 -9.79
CA ILE A 86 -8.03 -20.27 -8.58
C ILE A 86 -7.21 -20.16 -7.29
N ALA A 87 -5.89 -20.26 -7.38
CA ALA A 87 -4.96 -20.19 -6.25
C ALA A 87 -4.23 -18.85 -6.18
N ALA A 88 -4.41 -17.99 -7.19
CA ALA A 88 -3.70 -16.73 -7.31
C ALA A 88 -4.21 -15.72 -6.27
N VAL A 89 -3.30 -15.23 -5.44
CA VAL A 89 -3.60 -14.21 -4.44
C VAL A 89 -3.63 -12.84 -5.11
N LYS A 90 -4.61 -12.00 -4.76
CA LYS A 90 -4.67 -10.61 -5.24
C LYS A 90 -3.49 -9.81 -4.68
N PHE A 91 -2.77 -9.11 -5.54
CA PHE A 91 -1.72 -8.19 -5.11
C PHE A 91 -2.37 -7.04 -4.32
N PRO A 92 -1.90 -6.75 -3.09
CA PRO A 92 -2.52 -5.73 -2.27
C PRO A 92 -2.29 -4.33 -2.84
N ASP A 93 -3.28 -3.46 -2.64
CA ASP A 93 -3.22 -2.08 -3.14
C ASP A 93 -2.03 -1.34 -2.52
N LEU A 94 -1.24 -0.70 -3.39
CA LEU A 94 -0.03 0.02 -3.04
C LEU A 94 0.05 1.34 -3.81
N SER A 95 0.00 2.45 -3.08
CA SER A 95 0.18 3.78 -3.64
C SER A 95 1.66 4.14 -3.71
N VAL A 96 2.17 4.27 -4.93
CA VAL A 96 3.57 4.59 -5.23
C VAL A 96 3.67 5.95 -5.94
N LYS A 97 4.82 6.61 -5.85
CA LYS A 97 5.09 7.84 -6.60
C LYS A 97 6.18 7.65 -7.63
N SER A 98 5.93 8.15 -8.83
CA SER A 98 6.94 8.30 -9.87
C SER A 98 7.89 9.47 -9.55
N PRO A 99 9.14 9.47 -10.04
CA PRO A 99 10.02 10.65 -10.09
C PRO A 99 9.33 11.91 -10.61
N ASP A 100 8.33 11.77 -11.50
CA ASP A 100 7.55 12.89 -12.03
C ASP A 100 6.59 13.51 -11.00
N GLY A 101 6.53 12.98 -9.78
CA GLY A 101 5.61 13.40 -8.73
C GLY A 101 4.20 12.84 -8.87
N ARG A 102 3.89 12.17 -10.00
CA ARG A 102 2.61 11.46 -10.22
C ARG A 102 2.46 10.29 -9.25
N THR A 103 1.26 10.12 -8.71
CA THR A 103 0.91 8.98 -7.88
C THR A 103 0.32 7.89 -8.76
N VAL A 104 0.81 6.66 -8.62
CA VAL A 104 0.35 5.47 -9.33
C VAL A 104 -0.11 4.47 -8.27
N ASN A 105 -1.27 3.83 -8.48
CA ASN A 105 -1.74 2.76 -7.60
C ASN A 105 -1.48 1.42 -8.28
N LEU A 106 -0.72 0.55 -7.60
CA LEU A 106 -0.50 -0.84 -8.01
C LEU A 106 -1.43 -1.75 -7.21
N PRO A 107 -1.99 -2.82 -7.81
CA PRO A 107 -1.86 -3.20 -9.21
C PRO A 107 -2.70 -2.29 -10.13
N LEU A 108 -2.22 -2.06 -11.36
CA LEU A 108 -2.99 -1.35 -12.38
C LEU A 108 -4.10 -2.28 -12.88
N VAL A 109 -5.29 -2.16 -12.29
CA VAL A 109 -6.48 -2.89 -12.74
C VAL A 109 -7.40 -1.90 -13.42
N ALA A 110 -7.98 -2.27 -14.56
CA ALA A 110 -9.01 -1.46 -15.19
C ALA A 110 -10.18 -1.30 -14.20
N PRO A 111 -10.74 -0.09 -14.01
CA PRO A 111 -12.00 0.02 -13.29
C PRO A 111 -13.05 -0.85 -14.01
N PRO A 112 -13.94 -1.55 -13.28
CA PRO A 112 -15.05 -2.25 -13.91
C PRO A 112 -15.82 -1.24 -14.78
N ARG A 113 -15.98 -1.55 -16.07
CA ARG A 113 -16.87 -0.78 -16.95
C ARG A 113 -18.28 -0.97 -16.40
N ASN A 114 -18.83 0.08 -15.81
CA ASN A 114 -20.24 0.14 -15.46
C ASN A 114 -21.04 0.33 -16.75
N ASP A 115 -21.16 -0.72 -17.56
CA ASP A 115 -22.12 -0.78 -18.66
C ASP A 115 -23.46 -1.30 -18.09
N ASP A 116 -24.00 -0.61 -17.09
CA ASP A 116 -25.39 -0.78 -16.63
C ASP A 116 -26.12 0.56 -16.79
N PRO A 117 -26.99 0.71 -17.82
CA PRO A 117 -27.71 1.95 -18.06
C PRO A 117 -28.98 1.98 -17.21
N GLN A 118 -28.84 2.24 -15.90
CA GLN A 118 -29.88 2.85 -15.06
C GLN A 118 -29.38 2.95 -13.62
N THR A 119 -29.05 4.17 -13.19
CA THR A 119 -29.71 4.87 -12.07
C THR A 119 -28.90 6.13 -11.82
N GLY A 120 -29.42 7.27 -12.29
CA GLY A 120 -28.86 8.56 -11.91
C GLY A 120 -29.01 8.75 -10.41
N ASN A 121 -27.94 9.16 -9.75
CA ASN A 121 -28.00 10.22 -8.73
C ASN A 121 -26.62 10.81 -8.46
N THR A 122 -26.61 12.12 -8.57
CA THR A 122 -25.54 13.10 -8.38
C THR A 122 -25.02 13.13 -6.96
N VAL A 123 -23.70 13.03 -6.78
CA VAL A 123 -22.98 13.77 -5.74
C VAL A 123 -21.71 14.34 -6.37
N ASP A 124 -21.72 15.66 -6.51
CA ASP A 124 -20.61 16.46 -6.96
C ASP A 124 -19.46 16.42 -5.94
N THR A 125 -18.26 16.08 -6.39
CA THR A 125 -17.04 16.63 -5.80
C THR A 125 -16.05 16.87 -6.94
N GLN A 126 -16.03 18.12 -7.37
CA GLN A 126 -15.09 18.70 -8.31
C GLN A 126 -13.65 18.67 -7.76
N ASN A 127 -12.72 18.40 -8.68
CA ASN A 127 -11.28 18.73 -8.68
C ASN A 127 -10.30 17.67 -8.14
N ASP A 128 -9.87 16.77 -9.02
CA ASP A 128 -8.48 16.76 -9.49
C ASP A 128 -8.36 16.01 -10.82
N ASP A 129 -7.65 16.60 -11.77
CA ASP A 129 -7.56 16.20 -13.17
C ASP A 129 -6.94 14.80 -13.37
N CYS A 130 -7.78 13.78 -13.50
CA CYS A 130 -7.43 12.52 -14.14
C CYS A 130 -8.34 12.33 -15.35
N LYS A 131 -7.90 12.81 -16.51
CA LYS A 131 -8.52 12.43 -17.78
C LYS A 131 -8.46 10.90 -17.87
N ALA A 132 -9.63 10.27 -17.80
CA ALA A 132 -9.87 8.84 -18.05
C ALA A 132 -9.70 8.48 -19.53
N GLY A 133 -8.68 9.03 -20.19
CA GLY A 133 -8.29 8.75 -21.56
C GLY A 133 -6.90 8.13 -21.55
N ASP A 134 -6.82 6.87 -21.96
CA ASP A 134 -5.59 6.11 -22.23
C ASP A 134 -4.85 5.51 -21.02
N MET A 135 -5.58 4.94 -20.04
CA MET A 135 -4.96 4.00 -19.11
C MET A 135 -4.86 2.63 -19.78
N VAL A 136 -3.81 2.40 -20.57
CA VAL A 136 -3.50 1.09 -21.15
C VAL A 136 -3.16 0.15 -20.00
N VAL A 137 -4.07 -0.77 -19.71
CA VAL A 137 -3.84 -1.79 -18.68
C VAL A 137 -2.91 -2.86 -19.27
N PRO A 138 -1.72 -3.07 -18.68
CA PRO A 138 -0.79 -4.07 -19.17
C PRO A 138 -1.36 -5.48 -19.03
N ASP A 139 -0.97 -6.38 -19.93
CA ASP A 139 -1.41 -7.77 -19.88
C ASP A 139 -0.74 -8.53 -18.73
N ALA A 140 0.53 -8.22 -18.52
CA ALA A 140 1.31 -8.67 -17.39
C ALA A 140 2.20 -7.52 -16.91
N SER A 141 2.35 -7.43 -15.60
CA SER A 141 3.26 -6.49 -14.96
C SER A 141 4.24 -7.24 -14.06
N LEU A 142 5.53 -6.96 -14.24
CA LEU A 142 6.54 -7.43 -13.29
C LEU A 142 6.71 -6.37 -12.20
N VAL A 143 6.41 -6.73 -10.96
CA VAL A 143 6.54 -5.85 -9.80
C VAL A 143 7.70 -6.32 -8.93
N CYS A 144 8.77 -5.53 -8.89
CA CYS A 144 9.96 -5.79 -8.10
C CYS A 144 9.96 -4.90 -6.86
N LEU A 145 9.84 -5.50 -5.68
CA LEU A 145 9.82 -4.80 -4.40
C LEU A 145 11.21 -4.81 -3.76
N SER A 146 11.70 -3.63 -3.40
CA SER A 146 12.99 -3.42 -2.76
C SER A 146 12.85 -2.54 -1.53
N PHE A 147 13.26 -3.03 -0.38
CA PHE A 147 13.20 -2.29 0.89
C PHE A 147 14.53 -1.65 1.28
N ARG A 148 15.63 -2.13 0.69
CA ARG A 148 16.99 -1.60 0.87
C ARG A 148 17.78 -1.57 -0.44
N ALA A 149 18.88 -0.84 -0.44
CA ALA A 149 19.80 -0.76 -1.59
C ALA A 149 20.34 -2.14 -2.03
N SER A 150 20.55 -3.08 -1.09
CA SER A 150 20.95 -4.45 -1.43
C SER A 150 19.87 -5.20 -2.22
N SER A 151 18.61 -5.07 -1.80
CA SER A 151 17.47 -5.68 -2.50
C SER A 151 17.20 -5.04 -3.86
N GLN A 152 17.53 -3.77 -4.04
CA GLN A 152 17.40 -3.08 -5.33
C GLN A 152 18.32 -3.71 -6.39
N LYS A 153 19.59 -3.94 -6.04
CA LYS A 153 20.53 -4.64 -6.94
C LYS A 153 20.04 -6.05 -7.28
N MET A 154 19.41 -6.74 -6.33
CA MET A 154 18.79 -8.04 -6.59
C MET A 154 17.64 -7.90 -7.59
N ALA A 155 16.72 -6.95 -7.39
CA ALA A 155 15.61 -6.68 -8.31
C ALA A 155 16.08 -6.39 -9.74
N GLU A 156 17.17 -5.64 -9.91
CA GLU A 156 17.76 -5.33 -11.22
C GLU A 156 18.22 -6.59 -11.99
N THR A 157 18.65 -7.64 -11.29
CA THR A 157 19.00 -8.92 -11.94
C THR A 157 17.81 -9.64 -12.57
N TRP A 158 16.58 -9.25 -12.21
CA TRP A 158 15.35 -9.77 -12.81
C TRP A 158 14.75 -8.81 -13.83
N SER A 159 14.68 -7.52 -13.50
CA SER A 159 13.99 -6.54 -14.33
C SER A 159 14.69 -6.31 -15.66
N LEU A 160 16.03 -6.26 -15.68
CA LEU A 160 16.79 -6.01 -16.90
C LEU A 160 16.63 -7.15 -17.92
N PRO A 161 16.91 -8.43 -17.59
CA PRO A 161 16.74 -9.51 -18.56
C PRO A 161 15.29 -9.72 -18.98
N PHE A 162 14.33 -9.43 -18.08
CA PHE A 162 12.91 -9.51 -18.40
C PHE A 162 12.49 -8.45 -19.41
N LEU A 163 12.93 -7.19 -19.23
CA LEU A 163 12.70 -6.13 -20.19
C LEU A 163 13.33 -6.46 -21.53
N ASP A 164 14.55 -6.98 -21.56
CA ASP A 164 15.21 -7.37 -22.81
C ASP A 164 14.41 -8.45 -23.54
N ALA A 165 13.93 -9.47 -22.83
CA ALA A 165 13.14 -10.57 -23.39
C ALA A 165 11.76 -10.13 -23.92
N PHE A 166 11.13 -9.14 -23.29
CA PHE A 166 9.75 -8.75 -23.56
C PHE A 166 9.58 -7.33 -24.11
N SER A 167 10.67 -6.62 -24.40
CA SER A 167 10.67 -5.25 -24.94
C SER A 167 9.80 -5.09 -26.18
N SER A 168 9.79 -6.11 -27.03
CA SER A 168 9.02 -6.17 -28.29
C SER A 168 7.53 -6.50 -28.08
N ALA A 169 7.17 -7.10 -26.95
CA ALA A 169 5.79 -7.39 -26.58
C ALA A 169 5.20 -6.14 -25.90
N GLY A 170 4.69 -5.21 -26.72
CA GLY A 170 4.38 -3.82 -26.35
C GLY A 170 3.33 -3.57 -25.26
N ASN A 171 2.89 -4.58 -24.50
CA ASN A 171 1.91 -4.42 -23.43
C ASN A 171 2.36 -4.98 -22.06
N ILE A 172 3.66 -4.98 -21.82
CA ILE A 172 4.26 -5.41 -20.55
C ILE A 172 4.91 -4.22 -19.87
N GLN A 173 4.72 -4.14 -18.56
CA GLN A 173 5.25 -3.07 -17.72
C GLN A 173 6.07 -3.63 -16.57
N VAL A 174 7.16 -2.96 -16.23
CA VAL A 174 8.02 -3.34 -15.10
C VAL A 174 8.02 -2.21 -14.08
N TYR A 175 7.57 -2.51 -12.86
CA TYR A 175 7.54 -1.60 -11.74
C TYR A 175 8.61 -1.97 -10.73
N GLU A 176 9.64 -1.13 -10.62
CA GLU A 176 10.65 -1.23 -9.57
C GLU A 176 10.23 -0.36 -8.40
N VAL A 177 9.66 -0.98 -7.39
CA VAL A 177 9.14 -0.30 -6.20
C VAL A 177 10.21 -0.27 -5.11
N SER A 178 10.70 0.94 -4.82
CA SER A 178 11.60 1.18 -3.69
C SER A 178 10.83 1.71 -2.48
N PHE A 179 10.90 1.00 -1.36
CA PHE A 179 10.25 1.40 -0.11
C PHE A 179 11.17 2.32 0.68
N ILE A 180 10.59 3.44 1.13
CA ILE A 180 11.27 4.46 1.92
C ILE A 180 10.53 4.58 3.24
N ASP A 181 10.99 3.80 4.21
CA ASP A 181 10.41 3.74 5.56
C ASP A 181 10.92 4.87 6.48
N SER A 182 11.88 5.67 6.01
CA SER A 182 12.40 6.80 6.79
C SER A 182 11.35 7.89 6.92
N TRP A 183 10.91 8.15 8.15
CA TRP A 183 9.95 9.20 8.48
C TRP A 183 10.41 10.58 7.98
N LEU A 184 11.72 10.85 8.06
CA LEU A 184 12.31 12.12 7.60
C LEU A 184 12.22 12.25 6.08
N LEU A 185 12.54 11.18 5.35
CA LEU A 185 12.44 11.14 3.88
C LEU A 185 10.98 11.11 3.39
N SER A 186 10.05 10.71 4.26
CA SER A 186 8.62 10.70 3.98
C SER A 186 7.98 12.09 4.14
N SER A 187 8.67 13.06 4.76
CA SER A 187 8.18 14.43 4.86
C SER A 187 8.01 15.07 3.47
N SER A 188 6.92 15.81 3.26
CA SER A 188 6.56 16.39 1.96
C SER A 188 7.72 17.15 1.26
N PRO A 189 8.43 18.09 1.92
CA PRO A 189 9.50 18.84 1.24
C PRO A 189 10.69 17.94 0.87
N VAL A 190 11.11 17.03 1.75
CA VAL A 190 12.25 16.12 1.49
C VAL A 190 11.88 15.12 0.41
N ARG A 191 10.66 14.60 0.44
CA ARG A 191 10.11 13.71 -0.60
C ARG A 191 10.16 14.34 -1.98
N GLN A 192 9.77 15.60 -2.12
CA GLN A 192 9.81 16.32 -3.39
C GLN A 192 11.24 16.51 -3.90
N VAL A 193 12.19 16.85 -3.01
CA VAL A 193 13.61 16.97 -3.36
C VAL A 193 14.17 15.61 -3.77
N PHE A 194 13.88 14.55 -3.00
CA PHE A 194 14.30 13.19 -3.30
C PHE A 194 13.81 12.75 -4.68
N LEU A 195 12.52 12.91 -4.99
CA LEU A 195 11.96 12.53 -6.30
C LEU A 195 12.58 13.31 -7.47
N LYS A 196 12.99 14.57 -7.26
CA LYS A 196 13.70 15.36 -8.29
C LYS A 196 15.13 14.89 -8.53
N VAL A 197 15.80 14.35 -7.50
CA VAL A 197 17.17 13.84 -7.60
C VAL A 197 17.18 12.43 -8.22
N MET A 198 16.13 11.64 -7.98
CA MET A 198 16.05 10.29 -8.53
C MET A 198 15.96 10.31 -10.06
N THR A 199 16.80 9.48 -10.68
CA THR A 199 16.92 9.40 -12.13
C THR A 199 15.65 8.82 -12.73
N LYS A 200 15.14 9.46 -13.79
CA LYS A 200 14.09 8.87 -14.60
C LYS A 200 14.67 7.69 -15.38
N SER A 201 13.94 6.58 -15.41
CA SER A 201 14.30 5.47 -16.28
C SER A 201 14.28 5.94 -17.73
N ASN A 202 15.30 5.55 -18.51
CA ASN A 202 15.35 5.84 -19.94
C ASN A 202 14.41 4.93 -20.76
N ASN A 203 13.97 3.81 -20.17
CA ASN A 203 13.09 2.85 -20.82
C ASN A 203 11.62 3.15 -20.50
N PRO A 204 10.74 3.28 -21.51
CA PRO A 204 9.34 3.62 -21.32
C PRO A 204 8.55 2.54 -20.56
N GLN A 205 8.97 1.28 -20.66
CA GLN A 205 8.37 0.12 -19.99
C GLN A 205 8.90 -0.12 -18.57
N ARG A 206 9.92 0.64 -18.13
CA ARG A 206 10.55 0.50 -16.82
C ARG A 206 10.20 1.70 -15.97
N HIS A 207 9.41 1.47 -14.94
CA HIS A 207 8.95 2.48 -14.02
C HIS A 207 9.62 2.31 -12.65
N ALA A 208 10.63 3.15 -12.39
CA ALA A 208 11.16 3.30 -11.04
C ALA A 208 10.17 4.11 -10.20
N VAL A 209 9.59 3.51 -9.16
CA VAL A 209 8.54 4.09 -8.34
C VAL A 209 8.84 3.93 -6.85
N TYR A 210 8.34 4.86 -6.03
CA TYR A 210 8.70 4.98 -4.62
C TYR A 210 7.49 4.93 -3.71
N ALA A 211 7.51 4.00 -2.76
CA ALA A 211 6.50 3.87 -1.72
C ALA A 211 7.02 4.54 -0.44
N PHE A 212 6.32 5.57 0.05
CA PHE A 212 6.74 6.36 1.22
C PHE A 212 5.80 6.11 2.40
N GLY A 213 6.35 5.92 3.59
CA GLY A 213 5.59 5.70 4.82
C GLY A 213 5.79 4.29 5.39
N ASP A 214 4.96 3.92 6.36
CA ASP A 214 4.99 2.59 6.96
C ASP A 214 4.16 1.59 6.13
N HIS A 215 4.82 0.54 5.67
CA HIS A 215 4.22 -0.53 4.87
C HIS A 215 4.06 -1.83 5.66
N TYR A 216 4.00 -1.76 7.00
CA TYR A 216 3.83 -2.91 7.90
C TYR A 216 2.70 -3.87 7.46
N TYR A 217 1.49 -3.36 7.26
CA TYR A 217 0.34 -4.20 6.88
C TYR A 217 0.47 -4.79 5.48
N PHE A 218 1.03 -4.02 4.53
CA PHE A 218 1.32 -4.50 3.19
C PHE A 218 2.33 -5.65 3.22
N ARG A 219 3.42 -5.50 3.98
CA ARG A 219 4.43 -6.53 4.19
C ARG A 219 3.83 -7.81 4.75
N LYS A 220 2.95 -7.71 5.76
CA LYS A 220 2.28 -8.88 6.35
C LYS A 220 1.37 -9.62 5.36
N LYS A 221 0.62 -8.90 4.53
CA LYS A 221 -0.28 -9.51 3.51
C LYS A 221 0.47 -10.34 2.47
N LEU A 222 1.66 -9.89 2.06
CA LEU A 222 2.52 -10.61 1.11
C LEU A 222 3.51 -11.56 1.79
N HIS A 223 3.42 -11.76 3.10
CA HIS A 223 4.39 -12.53 3.89
C HIS A 223 5.84 -12.09 3.62
N ILE A 224 6.07 -10.78 3.48
CA ILE A 224 7.40 -10.19 3.35
C ILE A 224 8.04 -10.19 4.73
N LEU A 225 9.02 -11.07 4.88
CA LEU A 225 9.64 -11.37 6.16
C LEU A 225 10.97 -10.63 6.34
N ASN A 226 11.82 -10.68 5.31
CA ASN A 226 13.18 -10.17 5.33
C ASN A 226 13.31 -8.95 4.41
N LEU A 227 13.79 -7.83 4.94
CA LEU A 227 13.86 -6.56 4.19
C LEU A 227 15.13 -6.41 3.35
N LEU A 228 16.09 -7.32 3.51
CA LEU A 228 17.34 -7.31 2.76
C LEU A 228 17.22 -8.02 1.41
N THR A 229 16.13 -8.77 1.22
CA THR A 229 15.85 -9.54 0.01
C THR A 229 14.91 -8.77 -0.93
N GLY A 230 15.19 -8.82 -2.23
CA GLY A 230 14.26 -8.35 -3.26
C GLY A 230 13.14 -9.36 -3.48
N TYR A 231 11.90 -8.89 -3.61
CA TYR A 231 10.74 -9.74 -3.89
C TYR A 231 10.19 -9.42 -5.27
N ILE A 232 9.99 -10.45 -6.09
CA ILE A 232 9.61 -10.28 -7.48
C ILE A 232 8.26 -10.96 -7.66
N TYR A 233 7.29 -10.22 -8.20
CA TYR A 233 5.93 -10.69 -8.42
C TYR A 233 5.55 -10.47 -9.88
N LEU A 234 5.11 -11.52 -10.56
CA LEU A 234 4.43 -11.38 -11.84
C LEU A 234 2.94 -11.22 -11.56
N VAL A 235 2.37 -10.12 -12.01
CA VAL A 235 0.98 -9.75 -11.77
C VAL A 235 0.24 -9.76 -13.10
N ASP A 236 -0.91 -10.43 -13.15
CA ASP A 236 -1.78 -10.44 -14.33
C ASP A 236 -2.57 -9.13 -14.48
N ARG A 237 -3.26 -8.98 -15.61
CA ARG A 237 -4.19 -7.88 -15.89
C ARG A 237 -5.27 -7.66 -14.82
N LEU A 238 -5.63 -8.71 -14.07
CA LEU A 238 -6.64 -8.65 -13.00
C LEU A 238 -6.02 -8.30 -11.63
N GLY A 239 -4.72 -8.03 -11.57
CA GLY A 239 -4.01 -7.67 -10.36
C GLY A 239 -3.70 -8.86 -9.45
N ARG A 240 -3.67 -10.08 -9.97
CA ARG A 240 -3.36 -11.29 -9.19
C ARG A 240 -1.94 -11.73 -9.43
N VAL A 241 -1.32 -12.24 -8.38
CA VAL A 241 0.04 -12.76 -8.44
C VAL A 241 0.03 -14.14 -9.08
N ARG A 242 0.68 -14.25 -10.25
CA ARG A 242 0.79 -15.48 -11.05
C ARG A 242 2.14 -16.16 -10.92
N TRP A 243 3.15 -15.45 -10.45
CA TRP A 243 4.48 -16.00 -10.22
C TRP A 243 5.22 -15.18 -9.16
N GLN A 244 6.14 -15.82 -8.43
CA GLN A 244 6.90 -15.21 -7.34
C GLN A 244 8.35 -15.65 -7.37
N GLY A 245 9.26 -14.72 -7.06
CA GLY A 245 10.69 -14.95 -6.93
C GLY A 245 11.31 -14.13 -5.80
N PHE A 246 12.48 -14.57 -5.32
CA PHE A 246 13.14 -13.99 -4.17
C PHE A 246 14.65 -13.87 -4.38
N GLY A 247 15.24 -12.77 -3.91
CA GLY A 247 16.68 -12.55 -3.94
C GLY A 247 17.22 -12.29 -5.34
N SER A 248 18.49 -12.63 -5.59
CA SER A 248 19.11 -12.47 -6.91
C SER A 248 18.64 -13.54 -7.90
N ALA A 249 18.47 -13.16 -9.16
CA ALA A 249 18.04 -14.08 -10.20
C ALA A 249 19.08 -15.16 -10.47
N THR A 250 18.63 -16.40 -10.62
CA THR A 250 19.42 -17.46 -11.26
C THR A 250 18.90 -17.72 -12.67
N GLN A 251 19.75 -18.29 -13.52
CA GLN A 251 19.39 -18.53 -14.92
C GLN A 251 18.15 -19.43 -15.05
N GLU A 252 18.02 -20.46 -14.21
CA GLU A 252 16.85 -21.35 -14.19
C GLU A 252 15.56 -20.58 -13.86
N GLU A 253 15.62 -19.67 -12.88
CA GLU A 253 14.46 -18.89 -12.48
C GLU A 253 14.08 -17.84 -13.52
N LEU A 254 15.07 -17.22 -14.19
CA LEU A 254 14.80 -16.34 -15.33
C LEU A 254 14.09 -17.09 -16.45
N SER A 255 14.56 -18.30 -16.79
CA SER A 255 13.88 -19.15 -17.77
C SER A 255 12.46 -19.50 -17.34
N SER A 256 12.24 -19.80 -16.05
CA SER A 256 10.89 -20.06 -15.52
C SER A 256 9.98 -18.82 -15.59
N LEU A 257 10.51 -17.63 -15.29
CA LEU A 257 9.78 -16.36 -15.34
C LEU A 257 9.37 -16.06 -16.78
N THR A 258 10.30 -16.19 -17.74
CA THR A 258 10.02 -15.97 -19.16
C THR A 258 8.96 -16.95 -19.66
N ALA A 259 9.10 -18.24 -19.37
CA ALA A 259 8.13 -19.25 -19.78
C ALA A 259 6.73 -18.99 -19.18
N CYS A 260 6.64 -18.66 -17.89
CA CYS A 260 5.37 -18.34 -17.25
C CYS A 260 4.74 -17.07 -17.82
N THR A 261 5.55 -16.08 -18.19
CA THR A 261 5.08 -14.84 -18.78
C THR A 261 4.55 -15.07 -20.19
N SER A 262 5.25 -15.87 -21.02
CA SER A 262 4.75 -16.27 -22.34
C SER A 262 3.38 -16.95 -22.24
N ILE A 263 3.20 -17.87 -21.28
CA ILE A 263 1.89 -18.53 -21.05
C ILE A 263 0.79 -17.51 -20.71
N LEU A 264 1.09 -16.47 -19.95
CA LEU A 264 0.12 -15.41 -19.63
C LEU A 264 -0.24 -14.53 -20.83
N LEU A 265 0.71 -14.32 -21.74
CA LEU A 265 0.50 -13.52 -22.94
C LEU A 265 -0.24 -14.31 -24.02
N ASP A 266 0.07 -15.61 -24.14
CA ASP A 266 -0.52 -16.52 -25.12
C ASP A 266 -1.95 -16.95 -24.75
N GLY A 267 -2.29 -16.97 -23.45
CA GLY A 267 -3.62 -17.32 -22.94
C GLY A 267 -4.72 -16.28 -23.19
N LYS A 268 -4.56 -15.45 -24.22
CA LYS A 268 -5.48 -14.38 -24.64
C LYS A 268 -6.45 -14.82 -25.72
#